data_AF-A0A4V3JXU8-F1
#
_entry.id   AF-A0A4V3JXU8-F1
#
_cell.length_a   1.000
_cell.length_b   1.000
_cell.length_c   1.000
_cell.angle_alpha   90.00
_cell.angle_beta   90.00
_cell.angle_gamma   90.00
#
_symmetry.space_group_name_H-M   'P 1'
#
loop_
_entity.id
_entity.type
_entity.pdbx_description
1 polymer ?
#
loop_
_entity_poly.entity_id
_entity_poly.type
_entity_poly.pdbx_seq_one_letter_code
_entity_poly.pdbx_strand_id
1 'polypeptide(L)' 'MKVGDRVKLTKKTFLFQGIFIFTGATVEIKELNSDKALVIYNDKEGYPHDLEMALSDLAPL' A
#
# COMPACT_ATOMS: atom_id res chain seq x y z
N MET A 1 -9.45 7.70 5.73
CA MET A 1 -9.08 6.46 5.06
C MET A 1 -10.33 5.63 4.88
N LYS A 2 -10.74 5.40 3.63
CA LYS A 2 -11.83 4.52 3.20
C LYS A 2 -11.40 3.81 1.92
N VAL A 3 -12.14 2.79 1.52
CA VAL A 3 -11.95 2.12 0.23
C VAL A 3 -12.02 3.14 -0.92
N GLY A 4 -11.07 3.05 -1.85
CA GLY A 4 -10.87 3.97 -2.96
C GLY A 4 -9.97 5.18 -2.64
N ASP A 5 -9.62 5.44 -1.37
CA ASP A 5 -8.67 6.50 -1.03
C ASP A 5 -7.26 6.11 -1.50
N ARG A 6 -6.52 7.11 -1.99
CA ARG A 6 -5.06 7.01 -2.16
C ARG A 6 -4.38 7.46 -0.88
N VAL A 7 -3.45 6.64 -0.40
CA VAL A 7 -2.72 6.86 0.84
C VAL A 7 -1.22 6.66 0.61
N LYS A 8 -0.40 7.16 1.53
CA LYS A 8 1.04 7.01 1.51
C LYS A 8 1.48 5.86 2.40
N LEU A 9 2.39 5.04 1.90
CA LEU A 9 2.97 3.92 2.63
C LEU A 9 4.11 4.42 3.54
N THR A 10 4.00 4.25 4.85
CA THR A 10 4.99 4.70 5.84
C THR A 10 5.93 3.58 6.29
N LYS A 11 5.61 2.31 5.97
CA LYS A 11 6.47 1.16 6.23
C LYS A 11 7.86 1.36 5.60
N LYS A 12 8.91 0.90 6.29
CA LYS A 12 10.26 0.82 5.73
C LYS A 12 10.26 -0.01 4.44
N THR A 13 11.12 0.37 3.49
CA THR A 13 11.25 -0.28 2.19
C THR A 13 11.48 -1.77 2.36
N PHE A 14 10.77 -2.60 1.60
CA PHE A 14 10.78 -4.05 1.75
C PHE A 14 10.67 -4.76 0.40
N LEU A 15 11.05 -6.04 0.39
CA LEU A 15 10.92 -6.92 -0.77
C LEU A 15 9.59 -7.66 -0.67
N PHE A 16 8.78 -7.61 -1.72
CA PHE A 16 7.54 -8.34 -1.87
C PHE A 16 7.54 -9.04 -3.21
N GLN A 17 7.45 -10.37 -3.25
CA GLN A 17 7.38 -11.15 -4.50
C GLN A 17 8.44 -10.78 -5.56
N GLY A 18 9.66 -10.40 -5.14
CA GLY A 18 10.74 -10.02 -6.06
C GLY A 18 10.77 -8.55 -6.47
N ILE A 19 9.82 -7.72 -6.02
CA ILE A 19 9.80 -6.27 -6.23
C ILE A 19 10.08 -5.50 -4.95
N PHE A 20 10.78 -4.37 -5.09
CA PHE A 20 10.99 -3.45 -3.98
C PHE A 20 9.79 -2.51 -3.84
N ILE A 21 9.17 -2.52 -2.67
CA ILE A 21 8.13 -1.58 -2.28
C ILE A 21 8.79 -0.46 -1.48
N PHE A 22 8.77 0.76 -2.03
CA PHE A 22 9.46 1.89 -1.46
C PHE A 22 8.62 2.60 -0.40
N THR A 23 9.27 3.00 0.69
CA THR A 23 8.67 3.91 1.67
C THR A 23 8.27 5.21 0.99
N GLY A 24 7.07 5.68 1.30
CA GLY A 24 6.48 6.88 0.74
C GLY A 24 5.77 6.67 -0.59
N ALA A 25 5.70 5.44 -1.11
CA ALA A 25 4.89 5.11 -2.26
C ALA A 25 3.40 5.41 -2.01
N THR A 26 2.71 5.82 -3.07
CA THR A 26 1.26 5.99 -3.06
C THR A 26 0.59 4.66 -3.41
N VAL A 27 -0.38 4.26 -2.60
CA VAL A 27 -1.16 3.03 -2.79
C VAL A 27 -2.65 3.35 -2.68
N GLU A 28 -3.51 2.55 -3.30
CA GLU A 28 -4.96 2.71 -3.25
C GLU A 28 -5.59 1.67 -2.32
N ILE A 29 -6.50 2.08 -1.43
CA ILE A 29 -7.18 1.14 -0.53
C ILE A 29 -8.24 0.35 -1.31
N LYS A 30 -8.01 -0.95 -1.47
CA LYS A 30 -8.93 -1.90 -2.11
C LYS A 30 -9.94 -2.47 -1.11
N GLU A 31 -9.47 -2.87 0.06
CA GLU A 31 -10.31 -3.38 1.15
C GLU A 31 -9.79 -2.86 2.50
N LEU A 32 -10.71 -2.70 3.45
CA LEU A 32 -10.39 -2.22 4.80
C LEU A 32 -10.99 -3.17 5.83
N ASN A 33 -10.13 -3.77 6.65
CA ASN A 33 -10.47 -4.58 7.80
C ASN A 33 -10.13 -3.83 9.10
N SER A 34 -10.44 -4.40 10.26
CA SER A 34 -10.24 -3.73 11.56
C SER A 34 -8.81 -3.23 11.80
N ASP A 35 -7.81 -4.05 11.46
CA ASP A 35 -6.39 -3.77 11.78
C ASP A 35 -5.49 -3.68 10.54
N LYS A 36 -6.05 -4.01 9.37
CA LYS A 36 -5.31 -4.14 8.11
C LYS A 36 -6.09 -3.56 6.93
N ALA A 37 -5.36 -3.19 5.90
CA ALA A 37 -5.92 -2.82 4.61
C ALA A 37 -5.28 -3.69 3.51
N LEU A 38 -6.08 -4.10 2.54
CA LEU A 38 -5.59 -4.55 1.25
C LEU A 38 -5.43 -3.32 0.37
N VAL A 39 -4.21 -3.07 -0.13
CA VAL A 39 -3.92 -1.90 -0.96
C VAL A 39 -3.34 -2.32 -2.30
N ILE A 40 -3.61 -1.53 -3.34
CA ILE A 40 -3.04 -1.70 -4.67
C ILE A 40 -1.83 -0.78 -4.77
N TYR A 41 -0.66 -1.39 -4.95
CA TYR A 41 0.58 -0.72 -5.31
C TYR A 41 0.85 -0.91 -6.80
N ASN A 42 1.06 0.17 -7.52
CA ASN A 42 1.53 0.09 -8.91
C ASN A 42 3.05 0.22 -8.92
N ASP A 43 3.73 -0.75 -9.53
CA ASP A 43 5.17 -0.68 -9.69
C ASP A 43 5.57 0.38 -10.74
N LYS A 44 6.89 0.46 -11.02
CA LYS A 44 7.43 1.45 -11.97
C LYS A 44 6.94 1.24 -13.41
N GLU A 45 6.52 0.03 -13.76
CA GLU A 45 6.00 -0.33 -15.07
C GLU A 45 4.46 -0.20 -15.11
N GLY A 46 3.83 0.13 -13.98
CA GLY A 46 2.39 0.30 -13.85
C GLY A 46 1.64 -1.00 -13.59
N TYR A 47 2.33 -2.10 -13.27
CA TYR A 47 1.66 -3.35 -12.93
C TYR A 47 1.13 -3.29 -11.49
N PRO A 48 -0.15 -3.65 -11.26
CA PRO A 48 -0.75 -3.61 -9.94
C PRO A 48 -0.36 -4.82 -9.10
N HIS A 49 -0.05 -4.57 -7.83
CA HIS A 49 0.27 -5.57 -6.82
C HIS A 49 -0.61 -5.36 -5.59
N ASP A 50 -1.27 -6.44 -5.16
CA ASP A 50 -2.07 -6.44 -3.93
C ASP A 50 -1.15 -6.62 -2.72
N LEU A 51 -1.14 -5.63 -1.82
CA LEU A 51 -0.35 -5.63 -0.59
C LEU A 51 -1.26 -5.63 0.64
N GLU A 52 -1.04 -6.55 1.56
CA GLU A 52 -1.65 -6.49 2.89
C GLU A 52 -0.79 -5.62 3.81
N MET A 53 -1.38 -4.52 4.31
CA MET A 53 -0.68 -3.53 5.12
C MET A 53 -1.40 -3.32 6.44
N ALA A 54 -0.64 -3.13 7.52
CA ALA A 54 -1.21 -2.66 8.78
C ALA A 54 -1.69 -1.22 8.62
N LEU A 55 -2.79 -0.84 9.29
CA LEU A 55 -3.29 0.54 9.21
C LEU A 55 -2.27 1.57 9.74
N SER A 56 -1.38 1.17 10.64
CA SER A 56 -0.27 1.99 11.16
C SER A 56 0.82 2.27 10.11
N ASP A 57 0.89 1.45 9.06
CA ASP A 57 1.85 1.59 7.96
C ASP A 57 1.30 2.48 6.81
N LEU A 58 0.14 3.12 7.01
CA LEU A 58 -0.55 3.96 6.04
C LEU A 58 -0.81 5.35 6.63
N ALA A 59 -0.61 6.38 5.82
CA ALA A 59 -0.92 7.76 6.18
C ALA A 59 -1.75 8.44 5.08
N PRO A 60 -2.67 9.35 5.42
CA PRO A 60 -3.32 10.21 4.44
C PRO A 60 -2.29 10.99 3.61
N LEU A 61 -2.64 11.27 2.34
CA LEU A 61 -1.85 12.15 1.46
C LEU A 61 -1.92 13.61 1.92
#